data_AF-A0A3D3BL85-F1
#
_entry.id   AF-A0A3D3BL85-F1
#
_cell.length_a   1.000
_cell.length_b   1.000
_cell.length_c   1.000
_cell.angle_alpha   90.00
_cell.angle_beta   90.00
_cell.angle_gamma   90.00
#
_symmetry.space_group_name_H-M   'P 1'
#
loop_
_entity.id
_entity.type
_entity.pdbx_description
1 polymer ?
#
loop_
_entity_poly.entity_id
_entity_poly.type
_entity_poly.pdbx_seq_one_letter_code
_entity_poly.pdbx_strand_id
1 'polypeptide(L)' 'MTSPFSLIQFEGDKTLQALQGQCTQAVTGLTHANALLVAFCDPKGRMYGSGRLLNHQG' A
#
# COMPACT_ATOMS: atom_id res chain seq x y z
N MET A 1 2.41 21.11 -14.86
CA MET A 1 1.68 19.82 -14.91
C MET A 1 1.60 19.28 -13.50
N THR A 2 0.40 19.24 -12.92
CA THR A 2 0.16 18.50 -11.67
C THR A 2 0.06 17.02 -12.04
N SER A 3 0.85 16.17 -11.38
CA SER A 3 0.68 14.72 -11.52
C SER A 3 -0.72 14.34 -11.04
N PRO A 4 -1.46 13.46 -11.76
CA PRO A 4 -2.74 12.96 -11.28
C PRO A 4 -2.60 12.00 -10.10
N PHE A 5 -1.36 11.63 -9.73
CA PHE A 5 -1.06 10.73 -8.64
C PHE A 5 -0.74 11.50 -7.36
N SER A 6 -1.28 11.02 -6.24
CA SER A 6 -0.91 11.45 -4.90
C SER A 6 -0.02 10.39 -4.24
N LEU A 7 0.91 10.85 -3.39
CA LEU A 7 1.76 9.99 -2.57
C LEU A 7 1.26 10.01 -1.13
N ILE A 8 1.17 8.84 -0.51
CA ILE A 8 0.86 8.67 0.92
C ILE A 8 2.02 7.91 1.54
N GLN A 9 2.58 8.46 2.62
CA GLN A 9 3.62 7.82 3.41
C GLN A 9 3.02 7.30 4.72
N PHE A 10 3.34 6.06 5.05
CA PHE A 10 2.96 5.42 6.31
C PHE A 10 4.22 5.23 7.15
N GLU A 11 4.16 5.60 8.43
CA GLU A 11 5.31 5.56 9.34
C GLU A 11 4.98 4.83 10.64
N GLY A 12 6.01 4.22 11.24
CA GLY A 12 5.94 3.51 12.51
C GLY A 12 6.07 1.99 12.39
N ASP A 13 6.47 1.35 13.48
CA ASP A 13 6.96 -0.04 13.53
C ASP A 13 5.93 -1.09 13.13
N LYS A 14 4.63 -0.76 13.21
CA LYS A 14 3.51 -1.65 12.89
C LYS A 14 2.87 -1.39 11.54
N THR A 15 3.42 -0.48 10.74
CA THR A 15 2.83 -0.07 9.45
C THR A 15 2.54 -1.26 8.53
N LEU A 16 3.54 -2.11 8.28
CA LEU A 16 3.35 -3.26 7.37
C LEU A 16 2.34 -4.27 7.94
N GLN A 17 2.32 -4.47 9.26
CA GLN A 17 1.37 -5.35 9.92
C GLN A 17 -0.06 -4.82 9.81
N ALA A 18 -0.26 -3.51 9.96
CA ALA A 18 -1.55 -2.87 9.78
C ALA A 18 -2.02 -2.96 8.32
N LEU A 19 -1.15 -2.62 7.36
CA LEU A 19 -1.47 -2.66 5.93
C LEU A 19 -1.78 -4.06 5.42
N GLN A 20 -1.18 -5.10 6.01
CA GLN A 20 -1.45 -6.50 5.70
C GLN A 20 -2.93 -6.89 5.81
N GLY A 21 -3.67 -6.28 6.74
CA GLY A 21 -5.10 -6.53 6.91
C GLY A 21 -6.01 -5.61 6.07
N GLN A 22 -5.45 -4.63 5.38
CA GLN A 22 -6.22 -3.58 4.70
C GLN A 22 -6.17 -3.67 3.17
N CYS A 23 -5.25 -4.44 2.61
CA CYS A 23 -5.07 -4.53 1.17
C CYS A 23 -5.09 -5.96 0.64
N THR A 24 -5.27 -6.09 -0.68
CA THR A 24 -5.48 -7.38 -1.34
C THR A 24 -4.24 -8.26 -1.47
N GLN A 25 -3.04 -7.70 -1.31
CA GLN A 25 -1.78 -8.43 -1.46
C GLN A 25 -1.04 -8.62 -0.14
N ALA A 26 -0.18 -9.63 -0.08
CA ALA A 26 0.74 -9.79 1.04
C ALA A 26 1.84 -8.71 0.98
N VAL A 27 1.90 -7.85 1.99
CA VAL A 27 2.82 -6.72 2.09
C VAL A 27 3.88 -6.89 3.18
N THR A 28 3.72 -7.88 4.07
CA THR A 28 4.75 -8.23 5.07
C THR A 28 6.05 -8.73 4.43
N GLY A 29 6.01 -9.21 3.18
CA GLY A 29 7.17 -9.60 2.39
C GLY A 29 7.68 -8.54 1.41
N LEU A 30 7.23 -7.28 1.54
CA LEU A 30 7.59 -6.22 0.60
C LEU A 30 9.09 -5.87 0.71
N THR A 31 9.82 -6.12 -0.38
CA THR A 31 11.24 -5.79 -0.51
C THR A 31 11.42 -4.46 -1.25
N HIS A 32 12.62 -3.87 -1.17
CA HIS A 32 12.94 -2.63 -1.90
C HIS A 32 12.97 -2.77 -3.42
N ALA A 33 13.03 -4.01 -3.93
CA ALA A 33 13.08 -4.26 -5.37
C ALA A 33 11.70 -4.18 -6.04
N ASN A 34 10.61 -4.21 -5.25
CA ASN A 34 9.27 -4.44 -5.77
C ASN A 34 8.30 -3.34 -5.36
N ALA A 35 7.49 -2.88 -6.32
CA ALA A 35 6.37 -1.98 -6.08
C ALA A 35 5.06 -2.70 -6.43
N LEU A 36 4.38 -3.25 -5.43
CA LEU A 36 3.18 -4.07 -5.60
C LEU A 36 1.96 -3.20 -5.90
N LEU A 37 1.16 -3.58 -6.90
CA LEU A 37 -0.14 -2.95 -7.13
C LEU A 37 -1.17 -3.55 -6.17
N VAL A 38 -1.52 -2.79 -5.13
CA VAL A 38 -2.47 -3.21 -4.11
C VAL A 38 -3.80 -2.50 -4.30
N ALA A 39 -4.89 -3.12 -3.83
CA ALA A 39 -6.19 -2.47 -3.71
C ALA A 39 -6.60 -2.43 -2.23
N PHE A 40 -7.21 -1.32 -1.81
CA PHE A 40 -7.90 -1.20 -0.53
C PHE A 40 -9.39 -1.37 -0.78
N CYS A 41 -10.04 -2.21 0.03
CA CYS A 41 -11.43 -2.59 -0.17
C CYS A 41 -12.28 -2.31 1.07
N ASP A 42 -13.57 -2.12 0.85
CA ASP A 42 -14.57 -2.14 1.90
C ASP A 42 -14.77 -3.56 2.45
N PRO A 43 -15.49 -3.74 3.59
CA PRO A 43 -15.77 -5.07 4.14
C PRO A 43 -16.58 -6.00 3.22
N LYS A 44 -17.19 -5.48 2.15
CA LYS A 44 -17.91 -6.26 1.13
C LYS A 44 -17.01 -6.62 -0.07
N GLY A 45 -15.73 -6.25 -0.03
CA GLY A 45 -14.77 -6.48 -1.10
C GLY A 45 -14.83 -5.46 -2.25
N ARG A 46 -15.57 -4.36 -2.10
CA ARG A 46 -15.62 -3.29 -3.12
C ARG A 46 -14.39 -2.40 -2.96
N MET A 47 -13.68 -2.17 -4.05
CA MET A 47 -12.45 -1.38 -4.05
C MET A 47 -12.74 0.11 -3.81
N TYR A 48 -12.07 0.69 -2.80
CA TYR A 48 -11.98 2.12 -2.58
C TYR A 48 -11.00 2.77 -3.54
N GLY A 49 -9.89 2.08 -3.80
CA GLY A 49 -8.84 2.53 -4.71
C GLY A 49 -7.69 1.55 -4.75
N SER A 50 -6.82 1.75 -5.73
CA SER A 50 -5.61 0.96 -5.92
C SER A 50 -4.40 1.86 -6.09
N GLY A 51 -3.24 1.38 -5.65
CA GLY A 51 -1.99 2.11 -5.76
C GLY A 51 -0.80 1.19 -5.71
N ARG A 52 0.37 1.72 -6.09
CA ARG A 52 1.63 1.01 -5.90
C ARG A 52 2.11 1.25 -4.48
N LEU A 53 2.31 0.15 -3.74
CA LEU A 53 2.97 0.16 -2.45
C LEU A 53 4.44 -0.20 -2.63
N LEU A 54 5.32 0.60 -2.06
CA LEU A 54 6.77 0.45 -2.14
C LEU A 54 7.38 0.61 -0.74
N ASN A 55 8.47 -0.10 -0.48
CA ASN A 55 9.22 0.03 0.77
C ASN A 55 10.28 1.12 0.59
N HIS A 56 9.99 2.32 1.08
CA HIS A 56 10.90 3.48 1.03
C HIS A 56 11.80 3.50 2.26
N GLN A 57 13.13 3.53 2.06
CA GLN A 57 14.08 3.97 3.08
C GLN A 57 14.43 5.44 2.80
N GLY A 58 14.30 6.28 3.83
CA GLY A 58 14.77 7.66 3.81
C GLY A 58 16.30 7.74 3.84
#